data_AF-A0A945KXR2-F1
#
_entry.id   AF-A0A945KXR2-F1
#
_cell.length_a   1.000
_cell.length_b   1.000
_cell.length_c   1.000
_cell.angle_alpha   90.00
_cell.angle_beta   90.00
_cell.angle_gamma   90.00
#
_symmetry.space_group_name_H-M   'P 1'
#
loop_
_entity.id
_entity.type
_entity.pdbx_description
1 polymer ?
#
loop_
_entity_poly.entity_id
_entity_poly.type
_entity_poly.pdbx_seq_one_letter_code
_entity_poly.pdbx_strand_id
1 'polypeptide(L)'
;GTAQQNINFTREHEWEADRIGTTMLSKSGFDPSGMAHFFEKLKDDVNAQEFLRSHPLSINRVSDAMQRSSRLTGDYRADSFEYQSIKARLYYHQHGRIKLEKSEAITLYMQAYDAFEEQKYNTAQDYIEALLKQNQSPSSHILAGRIYSKLGQLETAQQHFSTILSGESAVYYSAKAYFENKQTQQGIHLLRRYLKKNSGTYQSHKLLSSLYVEVGSLDRAHIHNAKALVLQGKLEQAIERYERAKTTTRSQDLFDIIGVEIERLEKRIDLYKELP
;
A
#
# COMPACT_ATOMS: atom_id res chain seq x y z
N GLY A 1 0.43 -39.63 18.00
CA GLY A 1 0.06 -39.98 16.61
C GLY A 1 -0.27 -38.76 15.78
N THR A 2 -1.33 -38.04 16.15
CA THR A 2 -1.90 -36.91 15.39
C THR A 2 -1.00 -35.67 15.28
N ALA A 3 -0.31 -35.28 16.36
CA ALA A 3 0.62 -34.13 16.34
C ALA A 3 1.81 -34.34 15.38
N GLN A 4 2.38 -35.55 15.34
CA GLN A 4 3.49 -35.88 14.45
C GLN A 4 3.04 -35.96 12.98
N GLN A 5 1.82 -36.46 12.72
CA GLN A 5 1.23 -36.45 11.38
C GLN A 5 0.99 -35.01 10.89
N ASN A 6 0.42 -34.13 11.72
CA ASN A 6 0.23 -32.72 11.40
C ASN A 6 1.56 -32.01 11.07
N ILE A 7 2.61 -32.27 11.85
CA ILE A 7 3.96 -31.71 11.59
C ILE A 7 4.55 -32.23 10.27
N ASN A 8 4.33 -33.50 9.93
CA ASN A 8 4.83 -34.07 8.67
C ASN A 8 4.08 -33.49 7.45
N PHE A 9 2.75 -33.36 7.52
CA PHE A 9 1.96 -32.70 6.47
C PHE A 9 2.40 -31.25 6.26
N THR A 10 2.63 -30.49 7.34
CA THR A 10 3.17 -29.12 7.23
C THR A 10 4.53 -29.11 6.53
N ARG A 11 5.44 -30.03 6.83
CA ARG A 11 6.76 -30.08 6.18
C ARG A 11 6.70 -30.39 4.68
N GLU A 12 5.85 -31.32 4.27
CA GLU A 12 5.64 -31.64 2.85
C GLU A 12 5.05 -30.44 2.10
N HIS A 13 4.09 -29.73 2.70
CA HIS A 13 3.54 -28.50 2.14
C HIS A 13 4.60 -27.40 1.98
N GLU A 14 5.46 -27.21 3.00
CA GLU A 14 6.56 -26.24 2.92
C GLU A 14 7.55 -26.57 1.81
N TRP A 15 7.89 -27.85 1.62
CA TRP A 15 8.80 -28.27 0.54
C TRP A 15 8.25 -28.02 -0.86
N GLU A 16 6.96 -28.32 -1.06
CA GLU A 16 6.31 -28.06 -2.33
C GLU A 16 6.14 -26.56 -2.57
N ALA A 17 5.79 -25.79 -1.54
CA ALA A 17 5.73 -24.33 -1.60
C ALA A 17 7.10 -23.73 -1.98
N ASP A 18 8.20 -24.18 -1.36
CA ASP A 18 9.55 -23.72 -1.68
C ASP A 18 9.94 -24.06 -3.12
N ARG A 19 9.53 -25.24 -3.61
CA ARG A 19 9.81 -25.71 -4.98
C ARG A 19 9.10 -24.86 -6.02
N ILE A 20 7.79 -24.66 -5.83
CA ILE A 20 6.96 -23.83 -6.70
C ILE A 20 7.45 -22.37 -6.63
N GLY A 21 7.72 -21.86 -5.42
CA GLY A 21 8.21 -20.51 -5.18
C GLY A 21 9.53 -20.20 -5.89
N THR A 22 10.52 -21.09 -5.77
CA THR A 22 11.81 -20.96 -6.48
C THR A 22 11.61 -20.85 -8.00
N THR A 23 10.74 -21.71 -8.55
CA THR A 23 10.42 -21.72 -9.99
C THR A 23 9.73 -20.43 -10.41
N MET A 24 8.79 -19.93 -9.59
CA MET A 24 8.08 -18.68 -9.84
C MET A 24 9.00 -17.46 -9.80
N LEU A 25 9.94 -17.40 -8.84
CA LEU A 25 10.97 -16.35 -8.78
C LEU A 25 11.77 -16.29 -10.08
N SER A 26 12.33 -17.44 -10.49
CA SER A 26 13.10 -17.51 -11.73
C SER A 26 12.27 -17.15 -12.96
N LYS A 27 11.05 -17.68 -13.10
CA LYS A 27 10.17 -17.37 -14.25
C LYS A 27 9.73 -15.92 -14.30
N SER A 28 9.69 -15.27 -13.15
CA SER A 28 9.40 -13.84 -13.04
C SER A 28 10.68 -12.99 -13.21
N GLY A 29 11.84 -13.59 -13.47
CA GLY A 29 13.11 -12.89 -13.62
C GLY A 29 13.73 -12.40 -12.32
N PHE A 30 13.25 -12.83 -11.14
CA PHE A 30 13.93 -12.57 -9.87
C PHE A 30 14.99 -13.63 -9.59
N ASP A 31 16.03 -13.24 -8.85
CA ASP A 31 17.08 -14.17 -8.41
C ASP A 31 16.53 -15.17 -7.37
N PRO A 32 16.49 -16.49 -7.69
CA PRO A 32 16.03 -17.52 -6.77
C PRO A 32 16.89 -17.64 -5.51
N SER A 33 18.16 -17.22 -5.56
CA SER A 33 19.05 -17.19 -4.41
C SER A 33 18.50 -16.30 -3.29
N GLY A 34 17.68 -15.29 -3.63
CA GLY A 34 17.00 -14.42 -2.68
C GLY A 34 16.13 -15.18 -1.68
N MET A 35 15.57 -16.34 -2.06
CA MET A 35 14.79 -17.18 -1.15
C MET A 35 15.65 -17.79 -0.04
N ALA A 36 16.84 -18.32 -0.39
CA ALA A 36 17.78 -18.86 0.58
C ALA A 36 18.29 -17.78 1.54
N HIS A 37 18.70 -16.61 1.00
CA HIS A 37 19.11 -15.47 1.81
C HIS A 37 17.99 -14.95 2.73
N PHE A 38 16.73 -15.04 2.31
CA PHE A 38 15.60 -14.68 3.15
C PHE A 38 15.40 -15.66 4.31
N PHE A 39 15.53 -16.97 4.06
CA PHE A 39 15.50 -17.98 5.12
C PHE A 39 16.61 -17.80 6.16
N GLU A 40 17.83 -17.48 5.71
CA GLU A 40 18.93 -17.15 6.63
C GLU A 40 18.58 -15.96 7.52
N LYS A 41 17.99 -14.89 6.95
CA LYS A 41 17.53 -13.73 7.73
C LYS A 41 16.44 -14.09 8.73
N LEU A 42 15.45 -14.91 8.33
CA LEU A 42 14.39 -15.35 9.24
C LEU A 42 14.94 -16.19 10.40
N LYS A 43 15.95 -17.02 10.15
CA LYS A 43 16.61 -17.83 11.18
C LYS A 43 17.24 -16.95 12.27
N ASP A 44 17.77 -15.79 11.88
CA ASP A 44 18.51 -14.91 12.78
C ASP A 44 17.64 -13.75 13.37
N ASP A 45 16.39 -13.59 12.92
CA ASP A 45 15.48 -12.55 13.39
C ASP A 45 14.57 -13.04 14.52
N VAL A 46 14.73 -12.44 15.71
CA VAL A 46 13.90 -12.72 16.89
C VAL A 46 12.41 -12.42 16.67
N ASN A 47 12.07 -11.53 15.74
CA ASN A 47 10.68 -11.18 15.40
C ASN A 47 10.05 -12.17 14.41
N ALA A 48 10.83 -13.08 13.81
CA ALA A 48 10.33 -14.08 12.88
C ALA A 48 9.58 -15.23 13.57
N GLN A 49 9.58 -15.29 14.91
CA GLN A 49 9.04 -16.43 15.66
C GLN A 49 7.57 -16.73 15.34
N GLU A 50 6.75 -15.70 15.12
CA GLU A 50 5.34 -15.89 14.75
C GLU A 50 5.19 -16.54 13.37
N PHE A 51 5.95 -16.06 12.37
CA PHE A 51 5.98 -16.65 11.03
C PHE A 51 6.49 -18.10 11.06
N LEU A 52 7.55 -18.36 11.84
CA LEU A 52 8.15 -19.70 11.96
C LEU A 52 7.27 -20.70 12.73
N ARG A 53 6.24 -20.25 13.45
CA ARG A 53 5.24 -21.15 14.07
C ARG A 53 4.33 -21.80 13.03
N SER A 54 3.93 -21.07 12.00
CA SER A 54 3.11 -21.62 10.90
C SER A 54 3.94 -22.16 9.74
N HIS A 55 5.15 -21.62 9.53
CA HIS A 55 6.10 -22.04 8.50
C HIS A 55 7.43 -22.47 9.12
N PRO A 56 7.52 -23.68 9.70
CA PRO A 56 8.75 -24.13 10.35
C PRO A 56 9.92 -24.21 9.36
N LEU A 57 10.99 -23.46 9.66
CA LEU A 57 12.22 -23.48 8.88
C LEU A 57 13.17 -24.57 9.42
N SER A 58 13.80 -25.32 8.51
CA SER A 58 14.82 -26.31 8.86
C SER A 58 16.06 -26.14 8.00
N ILE A 59 17.21 -26.62 8.47
CA ILE A 59 18.46 -26.54 7.71
C ILE A 59 18.36 -27.25 6.35
N ASN A 60 17.59 -28.34 6.28
CA ASN A 60 17.34 -29.06 5.02
C ASN A 60 16.62 -28.17 4.00
N ARG A 61 15.66 -27.33 4.43
CA ARG A 61 14.98 -26.39 3.54
C ARG A 61 15.93 -25.32 2.99
N VAL A 62 16.80 -24.77 3.84
CA VAL A 62 17.81 -23.78 3.42
C VAL A 62 18.76 -24.40 2.41
N SER A 63 19.31 -25.59 2.70
CA SER A 63 20.20 -26.32 1.81
C SER A 63 19.54 -26.66 0.47
N ASP A 64 18.29 -27.14 0.49
CA ASP A 64 17.52 -27.42 -0.73
C ASP A 64 17.29 -26.16 -1.56
N ALA A 65 16.94 -25.03 -0.94
CA ALA A 65 16.75 -23.75 -1.61
C ALA A 65 18.06 -23.28 -2.28
N MET A 66 19.19 -23.37 -1.57
CA MET A 66 20.51 -23.05 -2.13
C MET A 66 20.88 -23.95 -3.30
N GLN A 67 20.65 -25.27 -3.18
CA GLN A 67 20.96 -26.24 -4.23
C GLN A 67 20.09 -26.03 -5.48
N ARG A 68 18.81 -25.70 -5.31
CA ARG A 68 17.92 -25.39 -6.44
C ARG A 68 18.34 -24.08 -7.13
N SER A 69 18.67 -23.07 -6.33
CA SER A 69 19.11 -21.77 -6.84
C SER A 69 20.42 -21.88 -7.61
N SER A 70 21.38 -22.68 -7.17
CA SER A 70 22.66 -22.85 -7.87
C SER A 70 22.54 -23.54 -9.24
N ARG A 71 21.46 -24.30 -9.46
CA ARG A 71 21.14 -24.92 -10.76
C ARG A 71 20.41 -23.97 -11.71
N LEU A 72 19.92 -22.84 -11.20
CA LEU A 72 19.25 -21.81 -11.96
C LEU A 72 20.26 -20.70 -12.24
N THR A 73 20.52 -20.44 -13.52
CA THR A 73 21.35 -19.34 -13.96
C THR A 73 20.52 -18.44 -14.85
N GLY A 74 20.59 -17.14 -14.66
CA GLY A 74 19.86 -16.19 -15.47
C GLY A 74 20.33 -14.76 -15.26
N ASP A 75 20.01 -13.91 -16.24
CA ASP A 75 20.09 -12.46 -16.07
C ASP A 75 18.86 -12.02 -15.28
N TYR A 76 19.01 -11.95 -13.96
CA TYR A 76 17.93 -11.58 -13.06
C TYR A 76 17.79 -10.06 -12.98
N ARG A 77 16.54 -9.60 -12.86
CA ARG A 77 16.25 -8.17 -12.78
C ARG A 77 16.88 -7.56 -11.52
N ALA A 78 17.43 -6.37 -11.68
CA ALA A 78 17.85 -5.55 -10.55
C ALA A 78 16.63 -5.07 -9.74
N ASP A 79 16.87 -4.79 -8.46
CA ASP A 79 15.88 -4.18 -7.57
C ASP A 79 15.36 -2.86 -8.15
N SER A 80 14.04 -2.73 -8.26
CA SER A 80 13.43 -1.50 -8.76
C SER A 80 13.63 -0.34 -7.77
N PHE A 81 13.60 0.90 -8.28
CA PHE A 81 13.73 2.07 -7.43
C PHE A 81 12.59 2.17 -6.41
N GLU A 82 11.39 1.74 -6.76
CA GLU A 82 10.23 1.66 -5.86
C GLU A 82 10.50 0.72 -4.69
N TYR A 83 11.05 -0.47 -4.96
CA TYR A 83 11.44 -1.39 -3.89
C TYR A 83 12.50 -0.78 -2.98
N GLN A 84 13.57 -0.23 -3.56
CA GLN A 84 14.67 0.38 -2.80
C GLN A 84 14.19 1.56 -1.93
N SER A 85 13.35 2.44 -2.49
CA SER A 85 12.80 3.60 -1.78
C SER A 85 11.81 3.20 -0.67
N ILE A 86 10.96 2.19 -0.88
CA ILE A 86 10.09 1.66 0.18
C ILE A 86 10.93 1.06 1.31
N LYS A 87 11.93 0.23 0.98
CA LYS A 87 12.83 -0.37 1.96
C LYS A 87 13.56 0.68 2.78
N ALA A 88 14.07 1.72 2.15
CA ALA A 88 14.76 2.82 2.82
C ALA A 88 13.81 3.63 3.73
N ARG A 89 12.57 3.87 3.30
CA ARG A 89 11.53 4.52 4.13
C ARG A 89 11.14 3.68 5.34
N LEU A 90 10.97 2.36 5.19
CA LEU A 90 10.68 1.46 6.32
C LEU A 90 11.81 1.49 7.34
N TYR A 91 13.07 1.47 6.88
CA TYR A 91 14.22 1.63 7.77
C TYR A 91 14.18 2.96 8.52
N TYR A 92 13.91 4.07 7.82
CA TYR A 92 13.80 5.40 8.40
C TYR A 92 12.73 5.46 9.50
N HIS A 93 11.52 4.94 9.24
CA HIS A 93 10.44 4.91 10.24
C HIS A 93 10.77 4.06 11.47
N GLN A 94 11.55 3.00 11.30
CA GLN A 94 11.97 2.14 12.40
C GLN A 94 13.11 2.74 13.24
N HIS A 95 14.05 3.47 12.61
CA HIS A 95 15.29 3.90 13.27
C HIS A 95 15.42 5.41 13.47
N GLY A 96 14.53 6.21 12.89
CA GLY A 96 14.56 7.68 12.94
C GLY A 96 15.75 8.31 12.20
N ARG A 97 16.38 7.59 11.26
CA ARG A 97 17.54 8.09 10.51
C ARG A 97 17.64 7.49 9.12
N ILE A 98 18.26 8.22 8.21
CA ILE A 98 18.60 7.73 6.87
C ILE A 98 19.71 6.68 7.00
N LYS A 99 19.56 5.56 6.27
CA LYS A 99 20.65 4.64 6.01
C LYS A 99 21.42 5.14 4.80
N LEU A 100 22.74 5.28 4.91
CA LEU A 100 23.58 5.60 3.77
C LEU A 100 23.52 4.43 2.78
N GLU A 101 22.97 4.69 1.60
CA GLU A 101 22.84 3.71 0.52
C GLU A 101 23.94 3.96 -0.52
N LYS A 102 24.38 2.90 -1.21
CA LYS A 102 25.38 3.04 -2.29
C LYS A 102 24.84 3.83 -3.49
N SER A 103 23.53 3.82 -3.67
CA SER A 103 22.86 4.54 -4.75
C SER A 103 22.70 6.01 -4.37
N GLU A 104 23.32 6.89 -5.17
CA GLU A 104 23.18 8.34 -5.02
C GLU A 104 21.71 8.75 -5.14
N ALA A 105 20.98 8.20 -6.12
CA ALA A 105 19.56 8.48 -6.31
C ALA A 105 18.70 8.09 -5.09
N ILE A 106 18.99 6.97 -4.42
CA ILE A 106 18.26 6.61 -3.18
C ILE A 106 18.65 7.54 -2.03
N THR A 107 19.91 7.95 -1.95
CA THR A 107 20.36 8.92 -0.96
C THR A 107 19.64 10.26 -1.12
N LEU A 108 19.58 10.80 -2.36
CA LEU A 108 18.84 12.02 -2.68
C LEU A 108 17.34 11.87 -2.38
N TYR A 109 16.74 10.73 -2.72
CA TYR A 109 15.34 10.44 -2.38
C TYR A 109 15.10 10.49 -0.87
N MET A 110 15.97 9.86 -0.09
CA MET A 110 15.81 9.84 1.36
C MET A 110 16.09 11.19 2.01
N GLN A 111 17.02 11.99 1.47
CA GLN A 111 17.25 13.37 1.92
C GLN A 111 16.05 14.27 1.63
N ALA A 112 15.45 14.15 0.42
CA ALA A 112 14.21 14.85 0.09
C ALA A 112 13.05 14.40 1.00
N TYR A 113 12.95 13.10 1.27
CA TYR A 113 11.92 12.53 2.13
C TYR A 113 12.07 13.00 3.59
N ASP A 114 13.27 12.95 4.15
CA ASP A 114 13.59 13.41 5.50
C ASP A 114 13.28 14.89 5.66
N ALA A 115 13.79 15.74 4.77
CA ALA A 115 13.48 17.18 4.77
C ALA A 115 11.97 17.46 4.63
N PHE A 116 11.24 16.66 3.84
CA PHE A 116 9.79 16.76 3.72
C PHE A 116 9.07 16.43 5.04
N GLU A 117 9.47 15.35 5.73
CA GLU A 117 8.88 14.96 7.02
C GLU A 117 9.22 15.98 8.13
N GLU A 118 10.40 16.60 8.07
CA GLU A 118 10.80 17.73 8.93
C GLU A 118 10.15 19.07 8.54
N GLN A 119 9.27 19.08 7.53
CA GLN A 119 8.59 20.28 7.01
C GLN A 119 9.53 21.34 6.41
N LYS A 120 10.78 20.98 6.11
CA LYS A 120 11.77 21.82 5.41
C LYS A 120 11.56 21.74 3.90
N TYR A 121 10.42 22.25 3.42
CA TYR A 121 9.97 22.01 2.04
C TYR A 121 10.88 22.61 0.95
N ASN A 122 11.54 23.75 1.21
CA ASN A 122 12.51 24.32 0.26
C ASN A 122 13.73 23.41 0.12
N THR A 123 14.27 22.90 1.23
CA THR A 123 15.38 21.93 1.22
C THR A 123 14.95 20.61 0.56
N ALA A 124 13.72 20.16 0.79
CA ALA A 124 13.17 18.99 0.12
C ALA A 124 13.07 19.21 -1.41
N GLN A 125 12.74 20.44 -1.85
CA GLN A 125 12.72 20.82 -3.26
C GLN A 125 14.11 20.70 -3.89
N ASP A 126 15.14 21.23 -3.24
CA ASP A 126 16.52 21.15 -3.77
C ASP A 126 16.95 19.69 -4.02
N TYR A 127 16.69 18.81 -3.05
CA TYR A 127 17.01 17.39 -3.17
C TYR A 127 16.17 16.66 -4.22
N ILE A 128 14.87 16.96 -4.32
CA ILE A 128 14.00 16.29 -5.30
C ILE A 128 14.31 16.73 -6.73
N GLU A 129 14.69 17.99 -6.95
CA GLU A 129 15.14 18.48 -8.25
C GLU A 129 16.46 17.81 -8.67
N ALA A 130 17.39 17.61 -7.73
CA ALA A 130 18.60 16.84 -7.98
C ALA A 130 18.27 15.37 -8.31
N LEU A 131 17.34 14.75 -7.58
CA LEU A 131 16.90 13.38 -7.84
C LEU A 131 16.29 13.22 -9.23
N LEU A 132 15.40 14.12 -9.65
CA LEU A 132 14.66 14.00 -10.90
C LEU A 132 15.55 14.09 -12.16
N LYS A 133 16.79 14.60 -12.02
CA LYS A 133 17.82 14.55 -13.07
C LYS A 133 18.39 13.14 -13.27
N GLN A 134 18.32 12.28 -12.26
CA GLN A 134 18.88 10.93 -12.26
C GLN A 134 17.80 9.84 -12.32
N ASN A 135 16.64 10.07 -11.70
CA ASN A 135 15.59 9.08 -11.56
C ASN A 135 14.18 9.68 -11.65
N GLN A 136 13.40 9.21 -12.62
CA GLN A 136 12.00 9.62 -12.85
C GLN A 136 11.00 8.49 -12.57
N SER A 137 11.28 7.65 -11.58
CA SER A 137 10.35 6.60 -11.17
C SER A 137 9.04 7.19 -10.61
N PRO A 138 7.96 6.39 -10.59
CA PRO A 138 6.75 6.70 -9.83
C PRO A 138 7.00 7.19 -8.40
N SER A 139 7.90 6.56 -7.64
CA SER A 139 8.21 7.01 -6.27
C SER A 139 8.77 8.44 -6.25
N SER A 140 9.65 8.77 -7.19
CA SER A 140 10.25 10.11 -7.31
C SER A 140 9.20 11.16 -7.64
N HIS A 141 8.34 10.89 -8.62
CA HIS A 141 7.26 11.80 -9.00
C HIS A 141 6.20 11.98 -7.91
N ILE A 142 5.84 10.92 -7.17
CA ILE A 142 4.93 11.03 -6.02
C ILE A 142 5.53 11.95 -4.96
N LEU A 143 6.81 11.80 -4.63
CA LEU A 143 7.47 12.63 -3.63
C LEU A 143 7.57 14.09 -4.10
N ALA A 144 7.95 14.32 -5.36
CA ALA A 144 7.98 15.65 -5.97
C ALA A 144 6.61 16.33 -5.90
N GLY A 145 5.55 15.65 -6.35
CA GLY A 145 4.19 16.18 -6.29
C GLY A 145 3.75 16.55 -4.86
N ARG A 146 4.13 15.73 -3.87
CA ARG A 146 3.86 16.02 -2.44
C ARG A 146 4.63 17.26 -1.97
N ILE A 147 5.91 17.40 -2.31
CA ILE A 147 6.75 18.55 -1.94
C ILE A 147 6.19 19.84 -2.54
N TYR A 148 5.96 19.87 -3.86
CA TYR A 148 5.43 21.04 -4.55
C TYR A 148 4.03 21.43 -4.06
N SER A 149 3.20 20.44 -3.68
CA SER A 149 1.91 20.71 -3.06
C SER A 149 2.03 21.43 -1.72
N LYS A 150 3.05 21.12 -0.90
CA LYS A 150 3.31 21.81 0.37
C LYS A 150 3.89 23.21 0.18
N LEU A 151 4.56 23.45 -0.94
CA LEU A 151 5.07 24.77 -1.33
C LEU A 151 3.99 25.68 -1.96
N GLY A 152 2.75 25.22 -2.09
CA GLY A 152 1.68 25.96 -2.77
C GLY A 152 1.78 25.96 -4.30
N GLN A 153 2.77 25.27 -4.87
CA GLN A 153 2.98 25.15 -6.31
C GLN A 153 2.13 24.03 -6.88
N LEU A 154 0.82 24.21 -6.80
CA LEU A 154 -0.15 23.15 -7.09
C LEU A 154 -0.11 22.68 -8.54
N GLU A 155 0.10 23.57 -9.51
CA GLU A 155 0.17 23.18 -10.92
C GLU A 155 1.34 22.22 -11.18
N THR A 156 2.54 22.56 -10.70
CA THR A 156 3.73 21.70 -10.75
C THR A 156 3.50 20.37 -10.04
N ALA A 157 2.82 20.40 -8.88
CA ALA A 157 2.47 19.18 -8.16
C ALA A 157 1.60 18.25 -9.00
N GLN A 158 0.57 18.79 -9.67
CA GLN A 158 -0.34 18.02 -10.51
C GLN A 158 0.32 17.50 -11.78
N GLN A 159 1.28 18.23 -12.34
CA GLN A 159 2.10 17.73 -13.46
C GLN A 159 2.89 16.48 -13.06
N HIS A 160 3.50 16.46 -11.86
CA HIS A 160 4.20 15.26 -11.40
C HIS A 160 3.27 14.07 -11.11
N PHE A 161 2.04 14.30 -10.64
CA PHE A 161 1.10 13.18 -10.49
C PHE A 161 0.59 12.68 -11.84
N SER A 162 0.41 13.56 -12.82
CA SER A 162 -0.15 13.20 -14.13
C SER A 162 0.77 12.30 -14.96
N THR A 163 2.10 12.41 -14.78
CA THR A 163 3.07 11.53 -15.46
C THR A 163 2.92 10.05 -15.08
N ILE A 164 2.28 9.76 -13.94
CA ILE A 164 2.20 8.42 -13.34
C ILE A 164 0.77 8.04 -12.90
N LEU A 165 -0.24 8.70 -13.48
CA LEU A 165 -1.63 8.69 -13.00
C LEU A 165 -2.36 7.34 -13.17
N SER A 166 -1.64 6.27 -13.55
CA SER A 166 -2.17 4.91 -13.65
C SER A 166 -2.37 4.23 -12.29
N GLY A 167 -1.62 4.63 -11.26
CA GLY A 167 -1.67 4.04 -9.92
C GLY A 167 -2.59 4.78 -8.95
N GLU A 168 -3.28 4.04 -8.07
CA GLU A 168 -4.13 4.63 -7.02
C GLU A 168 -3.37 5.65 -6.17
N SER A 169 -2.12 5.38 -5.82
CA SER A 169 -1.28 6.26 -5.02
C SER A 169 -1.13 7.66 -5.65
N ALA A 170 -0.93 7.74 -6.97
CA ALA A 170 -0.80 9.01 -7.67
C ALA A 170 -2.11 9.80 -7.62
N VAL A 171 -3.24 9.12 -7.85
CA VAL A 171 -4.58 9.72 -7.77
C VAL A 171 -4.90 10.20 -6.35
N TYR A 172 -4.57 9.38 -5.35
CA TYR A 172 -4.74 9.72 -3.94
C TYR A 172 -3.96 10.97 -3.56
N TYR A 173 -2.65 11.02 -3.86
CA TYR A 173 -1.83 12.17 -3.52
C TYR A 173 -2.18 13.42 -4.34
N SER A 174 -2.61 13.26 -5.60
CA SER A 174 -3.14 14.35 -6.41
C SER A 174 -4.42 14.94 -5.83
N ALA A 175 -5.37 14.10 -5.42
CA ALA A 175 -6.60 14.54 -4.75
C ALA A 175 -6.31 15.19 -3.38
N LYS A 176 -5.33 14.64 -2.64
CA LYS A 176 -4.86 15.20 -1.36
C LYS A 176 -4.21 16.57 -1.57
N ALA A 177 -3.40 16.74 -2.63
CA ALA A 177 -2.78 18.01 -2.97
C ALA A 177 -3.83 19.09 -3.27
N TYR A 178 -4.87 18.75 -4.03
CA TYR A 178 -6.03 19.63 -4.24
C TYR A 178 -6.71 20.01 -2.93
N PHE A 179 -6.94 19.03 -2.04
CA PHE A 179 -7.58 19.28 -0.75
C PHE A 179 -6.77 20.24 0.13
N GLU A 180 -5.47 19.99 0.28
CA GLU A 180 -4.58 20.80 1.11
C GLU A 180 -4.40 22.23 0.56
N ASN A 181 -4.54 22.40 -0.76
CA ASN A 181 -4.46 23.70 -1.44
C ASN A 181 -5.84 24.34 -1.71
N LYS A 182 -6.87 23.98 -0.92
CA LYS A 182 -8.22 24.59 -0.95
C LYS A 182 -8.97 24.46 -2.28
N GLN A 183 -8.56 23.52 -3.13
CA GLN A 183 -9.22 23.16 -4.38
C GLN A 183 -10.05 21.87 -4.22
N THR A 184 -10.88 21.83 -3.19
CA THR A 184 -11.60 20.63 -2.73
C THR A 184 -12.48 20.01 -3.83
N GLN A 185 -13.13 20.82 -4.66
CA GLN A 185 -14.01 20.32 -5.74
C GLN A 185 -13.23 19.52 -6.79
N GLN A 186 -12.02 19.96 -7.15
CA GLN A 186 -11.13 19.24 -8.06
C GLN A 186 -10.70 17.90 -7.47
N GLY A 187 -10.34 17.89 -6.17
CA GLY A 187 -10.02 16.66 -5.44
C GLY A 187 -11.17 15.65 -5.42
N ILE A 188 -12.40 16.13 -5.17
CA ILE A 188 -13.62 15.30 -5.24
C ILE A 188 -13.80 14.74 -6.65
N HIS A 189 -13.74 15.60 -7.68
CA HIS A 189 -13.96 15.18 -9.07
C HIS A 189 -13.00 14.07 -9.47
N LEU A 190 -11.71 14.27 -9.21
CA LEU A 190 -10.66 13.31 -9.54
C LEU A 190 -10.87 11.98 -8.81
N LEU A 191 -10.96 12.01 -7.48
CA LEU A 191 -10.99 10.81 -6.67
C LEU A 191 -12.30 10.03 -6.86
N ARG A 192 -13.44 10.72 -7.01
CA ARG A 192 -14.73 10.09 -7.34
C ARG A 192 -14.69 9.39 -8.70
N ARG A 193 -14.10 10.02 -9.72
CA ARG A 193 -13.97 9.41 -11.06
C ARG A 193 -13.16 8.12 -11.00
N TYR A 194 -12.08 8.10 -10.22
CA TYR A 194 -11.26 6.91 -10.02
C TYR A 194 -12.03 5.80 -9.28
N LEU A 195 -12.67 6.13 -8.15
CA LEU A 195 -13.41 5.18 -7.31
C LEU A 195 -14.73 4.68 -7.91
N LYS A 196 -15.18 5.28 -9.03
CA LYS A 196 -16.30 4.72 -9.82
C LYS A 196 -15.87 3.47 -10.60
N LYS A 197 -14.59 3.38 -10.99
CA LYS A 197 -14.04 2.30 -11.82
C LYS A 197 -13.21 1.29 -11.03
N ASN A 198 -12.77 1.68 -9.84
CA ASN A 198 -11.89 0.89 -8.97
C ASN A 198 -12.53 0.80 -7.60
N SER A 199 -12.37 -0.33 -6.90
CA SER A 199 -12.84 -0.49 -5.52
C SER A 199 -12.23 0.55 -4.58
N GLY A 200 -10.94 0.87 -4.81
CA GLY A 200 -10.16 1.79 -4.00
C GLY A 200 -9.78 1.21 -2.64
N THR A 201 -8.82 1.88 -2.02
CA THR A 201 -8.33 1.58 -0.67
C THR A 201 -9.17 2.27 0.40
N TYR A 202 -8.99 1.80 1.63
CA TYR A 202 -9.45 2.49 2.83
C TYR A 202 -9.09 3.98 2.82
N GLN A 203 -7.85 4.31 2.46
CA GLN A 203 -7.34 5.68 2.50
C GLN A 203 -8.03 6.57 1.45
N SER A 204 -8.24 6.08 0.24
CA SER A 204 -8.96 6.81 -0.81
C SER A 204 -10.40 7.11 -0.42
N HIS A 205 -11.10 6.15 0.20
CA HIS A 205 -12.45 6.40 0.71
C HIS A 205 -12.47 7.38 1.89
N LYS A 206 -11.50 7.28 2.82
CA LYS A 206 -11.37 8.25 3.91
C LYS A 206 -11.07 9.67 3.43
N LEU A 207 -10.22 9.81 2.42
CA LEU A 207 -9.92 11.11 1.81
C LEU A 207 -11.16 11.68 1.12
N LEU A 208 -11.88 10.88 0.32
CA LEU A 208 -13.10 11.33 -0.34
C LEU A 208 -14.21 11.69 0.67
N SER A 209 -14.31 10.95 1.77
CA SER A 209 -15.19 11.29 2.89
C SER A 209 -14.83 12.67 3.47
N SER A 210 -13.56 12.93 3.74
CA SER A 210 -13.08 14.21 4.29
C SER A 210 -13.31 15.38 3.34
N LEU A 211 -13.04 15.17 2.04
CA LEU A 211 -13.35 16.14 0.98
C LEU A 211 -14.85 16.49 0.95
N TYR A 212 -15.74 15.51 1.12
CA TYR A 212 -17.19 15.76 1.15
C TYR A 212 -17.66 16.50 2.40
N VAL A 213 -17.01 16.26 3.56
CA VAL A 213 -17.27 17.03 4.78
C VAL A 213 -16.97 18.52 4.55
N GLU A 214 -15.82 18.83 3.93
CA GLU A 214 -15.40 20.22 3.66
C GLU A 214 -16.41 20.98 2.81
N VAL A 215 -17.10 20.31 1.87
CA VAL A 215 -18.13 20.93 1.01
C VAL A 215 -19.56 20.74 1.53
N GLY A 216 -19.73 20.25 2.76
CA GLY A 216 -21.03 20.08 3.41
C GLY A 216 -21.91 18.94 2.87
N SER A 217 -21.37 18.05 2.02
CA SER A 217 -22.11 16.89 1.50
C SER A 217 -22.04 15.70 2.47
N LEU A 218 -22.72 15.82 3.62
CA LEU A 218 -22.60 14.88 4.73
C LEU A 218 -23.08 13.46 4.40
N ASP A 219 -24.10 13.33 3.57
CA ASP A 219 -24.61 12.05 3.05
C ASP A 219 -23.50 11.26 2.34
N ARG A 220 -22.83 11.89 1.37
CA ARG A 220 -21.71 11.32 0.62
C ARG A 220 -20.49 11.08 1.51
N ALA A 221 -20.25 11.97 2.46
CA ALA A 221 -19.17 11.79 3.43
C ALA A 221 -19.38 10.50 4.25
N HIS A 222 -20.60 10.28 4.73
CA HIS A 222 -20.96 9.08 5.49
C HIS A 222 -20.91 7.81 4.63
N ILE A 223 -21.39 7.85 3.37
CA ILE A 223 -21.25 6.72 2.43
C ILE A 223 -19.79 6.31 2.25
N HIS A 224 -18.89 7.26 1.99
CA HIS A 224 -17.49 6.92 1.79
C HIS A 224 -16.81 6.48 3.10
N ASN A 225 -17.26 6.98 4.25
CA ASN A 225 -16.80 6.48 5.54
C ASN A 225 -17.22 5.01 5.75
N ALA A 226 -18.48 4.67 5.42
CA ALA A 226 -18.99 3.31 5.48
C ALA A 226 -18.18 2.37 4.57
N LYS A 227 -17.95 2.76 3.31
CA LYS A 227 -17.11 2.00 2.36
C LYS A 227 -15.70 1.75 2.89
N ALA A 228 -15.08 2.74 3.53
CA ALA A 228 -13.79 2.56 4.19
C ALA A 228 -13.87 1.50 5.30
N LEU A 229 -14.90 1.54 6.16
CA LEU A 229 -15.09 0.57 7.24
C LEU A 229 -15.35 -0.85 6.72
N VAL A 230 -16.10 -1.00 5.63
CA VAL A 230 -16.28 -2.30 4.95
C VAL A 230 -14.93 -2.90 4.53
N LEU A 231 -14.02 -2.09 3.98
CA LEU A 231 -12.67 -2.56 3.60
C LEU A 231 -11.81 -2.98 4.81
N GLN A 232 -12.13 -2.52 6.01
CA GLN A 232 -11.50 -2.95 7.27
C GLN A 232 -12.21 -4.14 7.93
N GLY A 233 -13.28 -4.68 7.33
CA GLY A 233 -14.10 -5.73 7.92
C GLY A 233 -14.98 -5.27 9.08
N LYS A 234 -15.12 -3.96 9.31
CA LYS A 234 -15.94 -3.39 10.39
C LYS A 234 -17.37 -3.18 9.90
N LEU A 235 -18.09 -4.27 9.67
CA LEU A 235 -19.36 -4.26 8.94
C LEU A 235 -20.49 -3.57 9.72
N GLU A 236 -20.58 -3.79 11.02
CA GLU A 236 -21.58 -3.17 11.90
C GLU A 236 -21.39 -1.64 11.94
N GLN A 237 -20.14 -1.19 12.11
CA GLN A 237 -19.81 0.24 12.08
C GLN A 237 -20.07 0.85 10.69
N ALA A 238 -19.91 0.07 9.62
CA ALA A 238 -20.26 0.52 8.28
C ALA A 238 -21.77 0.73 8.13
N ILE A 239 -22.60 -0.17 8.66
CA ILE A 239 -24.06 -0.03 8.69
C ILE A 239 -24.46 1.24 9.44
N GLU A 240 -23.89 1.49 10.63
CA GLU A 240 -24.16 2.73 11.37
C GLU A 240 -23.85 3.99 10.55
N ARG A 241 -22.76 3.97 9.76
CA ARG A 241 -22.41 5.09 8.88
C ARG A 241 -23.36 5.22 7.71
N TYR A 242 -23.81 4.13 7.11
CA TYR A 242 -24.85 4.16 6.09
C TYR A 242 -26.18 4.69 6.63
N GLU A 243 -26.58 4.29 7.83
CA GLU A 243 -27.79 4.84 8.47
C GLU A 243 -27.66 6.35 8.70
N ARG A 244 -26.50 6.83 9.16
CA ARG A 244 -26.24 8.29 9.22
C ARG A 244 -26.37 8.95 7.84
N ALA A 245 -25.85 8.31 6.78
CA ALA A 245 -26.02 8.83 5.42
C ALA A 245 -27.52 8.94 5.04
N LYS A 246 -28.34 7.93 5.36
CA LYS A 246 -29.81 7.96 5.14
C LYS A 246 -30.49 9.10 5.89
N THR A 247 -30.10 9.39 7.13
CA THR A 247 -30.68 10.51 7.89
C THR A 247 -30.34 11.89 7.31
N THR A 248 -29.26 11.99 6.53
CA THR A 248 -28.76 13.27 5.99
C THR A 248 -29.07 13.47 4.49
N THR A 249 -29.45 12.43 3.76
CA THR A 249 -29.78 12.53 2.32
C THR A 249 -31.15 13.16 2.12
N ARG A 250 -31.28 13.95 1.05
CA ARG A 250 -32.57 14.44 0.54
C ARG A 250 -32.97 13.78 -0.79
N SER A 251 -32.11 12.92 -1.33
CA SER A 251 -32.35 12.19 -2.58
C SER A 251 -32.97 10.83 -2.26
N GLN A 252 -34.15 10.58 -2.82
CA GLN A 252 -34.83 9.29 -2.70
C GLN A 252 -34.00 8.16 -3.31
N ASP A 253 -33.48 8.36 -4.53
CA ASP A 253 -32.61 7.38 -5.18
C ASP A 253 -31.41 6.99 -4.30
N LEU A 254 -30.77 7.99 -3.67
CA LEU A 254 -29.64 7.72 -2.78
C LEU A 254 -30.08 7.00 -1.51
N PHE A 255 -31.24 7.36 -0.95
CA PHE A 255 -31.82 6.70 0.21
C PHE A 255 -32.04 5.20 -0.06
N ASP A 256 -32.64 4.87 -1.21
CA ASP A 256 -32.92 3.49 -1.60
C ASP A 256 -31.63 2.70 -1.84
N ILE A 257 -30.64 3.29 -2.53
CA ILE A 257 -29.32 2.68 -2.73
C ILE A 257 -28.65 2.37 -1.39
N ILE A 258 -28.69 3.30 -0.43
CA ILE A 258 -28.10 3.06 0.89
C ILE A 258 -28.83 1.94 1.62
N GLY A 259 -30.17 1.88 1.53
CA GLY A 259 -30.97 0.80 2.11
C GLY A 259 -30.53 -0.58 1.61
N VAL A 260 -30.37 -0.74 0.30
CA VAL A 260 -29.90 -1.99 -0.31
C VAL A 260 -28.49 -2.37 0.19
N GLU A 261 -27.58 -1.40 0.34
CA GLU A 261 -26.24 -1.67 0.86
C GLU A 261 -26.25 -2.10 2.34
N ILE A 262 -27.15 -1.54 3.16
CA ILE A 262 -27.31 -1.96 4.56
C ILE A 262 -27.80 -3.41 4.63
N GLU A 263 -28.89 -3.74 3.93
CA GLU A 263 -29.43 -5.11 3.90
C GLU A 263 -28.38 -6.12 3.41
N ARG A 264 -27.57 -5.73 2.43
CA ARG A 264 -26.47 -6.57 1.93
C ARG A 264 -25.42 -6.82 3.02
N LEU A 265 -25.06 -5.81 3.81
CA LEU A 265 -24.10 -5.96 4.90
C LEU A 265 -24.68 -6.79 6.04
N GLU A 266 -25.94 -6.62 6.40
CA GLU A 266 -26.63 -7.43 7.42
C GLU A 266 -26.64 -8.91 7.05
N LYS A 267 -27.05 -9.24 5.81
CA LYS A 267 -26.99 -10.61 5.29
C LYS A 267 -25.56 -11.17 5.34
N ARG A 268 -24.56 -10.35 5.03
CA ARG A 268 -23.15 -10.76 5.09
C ARG A 268 -22.70 -11.05 6.52
N ILE A 269 -23.13 -10.25 7.50
CA ILE A 269 -22.83 -10.48 8.92
C ILE A 269 -23.47 -11.79 9.38
N ASP A 270 -24.73 -12.04 9.02
CA ASP A 270 -25.43 -13.26 9.43
C ASP A 270 -24.76 -14.52 8.88
N LEU A 271 -24.30 -14.49 7.62
CA LEU A 271 -23.49 -15.57 7.06
C LEU A 271 -22.20 -15.86 7.85
N TYR A 272 -21.57 -14.84 8.46
CA TYR A 272 -20.38 -15.04 9.29
C TYR A 272 -20.71 -15.61 10.67
N LYS A 273 -21.90 -15.36 11.22
CA LYS A 273 -22.35 -15.96 12.49
C LYS A 273 -22.59 -17.47 12.37
N GLU A 274 -22.87 -17.94 11.17
CA GLU A 274 -23.12 -19.36 10.87
C GLU A 274 -21.84 -20.15 10.60
N LEU A 275 -20.66 -19.51 10.59
CA LEU A 275 -19.39 -20.22 10.44
C LEU A 275 -18.96 -20.85 11.79
N PRO A 276 -18.54 -22.12 11.79
CA PRO A 276 -18.14 -22.86 12.98
C PRO A 276 -16.83 -22.36 13.62
#